data_AF-A0A8X6M0M1-F1
#
_entry.id   AF-A0A8X6M0M1-F1
#
_cell.length_a   1.000
_cell.length_b   1.000
_cell.length_c   1.000
_cell.angle_alpha   90.00
_cell.angle_beta   90.00
_cell.angle_gamma   90.00
#
_symmetry.space_group_name_H-M   'P 1'
#
loop_
_entity.id
_entity.type
_entity.pdbx_description
1 polymer ?
#
loop_
_entity_poly.entity_id
_entity_poly.type
_entity_poly.pdbx_seq_one_letter_code
_entity_poly.pdbx_strand_id
1 'polypeptide(L)'
;MFKGAKKEDLKRIASELELCMSDKLTVMDLMDLIKNCKRFKNDPDSVHELANLIIDERKMEESQQLELEKIREKAKVDLEIERIRAKDIDNNVETNCNNDFSSLDSLIKRKDSKIRVVEVKTTEGIFKRPISKLCILPIDT
;
A
#
# COMPACT_ATOMS: atom_id res chain seq x y z
N MET A 1 -9.32 1.61 -41.53
CA MET A 1 -7.96 1.19 -41.12
C MET A 1 -7.93 1.19 -39.61
N PHE A 2 -7.44 0.12 -38.97
CA PHE A 2 -7.36 0.00 -37.52
C PHE A 2 -6.36 1.02 -36.95
N LYS A 3 -6.84 2.23 -36.66
CA LYS A 3 -6.01 3.38 -36.29
C LYS A 3 -5.59 3.24 -34.83
N GLY A 4 -4.28 3.20 -34.56
CA GLY A 4 -3.75 3.04 -33.19
C GLY A 4 -3.68 1.58 -32.69
N ALA A 5 -3.92 0.60 -33.57
CA ALA A 5 -3.77 -0.82 -33.24
C ALA A 5 -2.30 -1.21 -33.14
N LYS A 6 -1.93 -1.90 -32.05
CA LYS A 6 -0.64 -2.57 -31.88
C LYS A 6 -0.66 -3.94 -32.57
N LYS A 7 0.51 -4.57 -32.71
CA LYS A 7 0.63 -5.93 -33.24
C LYS A 7 -0.23 -6.94 -32.44
N GLU A 8 -0.27 -6.78 -31.12
CA GLU A 8 -1.05 -7.62 -30.22
C GLU A 8 -2.56 -7.43 -30.42
N ASP A 9 -3.02 -6.19 -30.61
CA ASP A 9 -4.43 -5.89 -30.92
C ASP A 9 -4.85 -6.62 -32.19
N LEU A 10 -4.03 -6.59 -33.24
CA LEU A 10 -4.30 -7.31 -34.50
C LEU A 10 -4.31 -8.82 -34.30
N LYS A 11 -3.45 -9.35 -33.41
CA LYS A 11 -3.48 -10.77 -33.08
C LYS A 11 -4.77 -11.17 -32.38
N ARG A 12 -5.24 -10.34 -31.45
CA ARG A 12 -6.48 -10.56 -30.74
C ARG A 12 -7.69 -10.46 -31.67
N ILE A 13 -7.74 -9.44 -32.53
CA ILE A 13 -8.78 -9.30 -33.57
C ILE A 13 -8.81 -10.54 -34.47
N ALA A 14 -7.66 -10.99 -34.96
CA ALA A 14 -7.61 -12.18 -35.81
C ALA A 14 -8.05 -13.45 -35.07
N SER A 15 -7.74 -13.57 -33.79
CA SER A 15 -8.20 -14.69 -32.95
C SER A 15 -9.71 -14.69 -32.75
N GLU A 16 -10.31 -13.52 -32.49
CA GLU A 16 -11.78 -13.34 -32.40
C GLU A 16 -12.50 -13.60 -33.73
N LEU A 17 -11.81 -13.37 -34.86
CA LEU A 17 -12.30 -13.72 -36.19
C LEU A 17 -12.05 -15.19 -36.56
N GLU A 18 -11.58 -16.01 -35.62
CA GLU A 18 -11.29 -17.43 -35.76
C GLU A 18 -10.25 -17.72 -36.86
N LEU A 19 -9.29 -16.81 -37.05
CA LEU A 19 -8.21 -16.93 -38.04
C LEU A 19 -7.02 -17.67 -37.43
N CYS A 20 -6.55 -18.72 -38.12
CA CYS A 20 -5.30 -19.40 -37.75
C CYS A 20 -4.09 -18.50 -38.05
N MET A 21 -3.25 -18.31 -37.03
CA MET A 21 -2.14 -17.38 -37.08
C MET A 21 -0.82 -18.07 -36.74
N SER A 22 0.23 -17.72 -37.47
CA SER A 22 1.61 -18.10 -37.15
C SER A 22 2.28 -16.99 -36.34
N ASP A 23 3.14 -17.36 -35.39
CA ASP A 23 3.81 -16.40 -34.50
C ASP A 23 4.71 -15.40 -35.23
N LYS A 24 5.15 -15.75 -36.44
CA LYS A 24 6.11 -14.99 -37.26
C LYS A 24 5.46 -13.93 -38.16
N LEU A 25 4.14 -13.75 -38.12
CA LEU A 25 3.45 -12.78 -38.98
C LEU A 25 3.85 -11.33 -38.64
N THR A 26 4.07 -10.53 -39.70
CA THR A 26 4.30 -9.09 -39.56
C THR A 26 2.96 -8.34 -39.40
N VAL A 27 3.02 -7.07 -38.99
CA VAL A 27 1.82 -6.23 -38.83
C VAL A 27 1.03 -6.13 -40.14
N MET A 28 1.70 -6.04 -41.29
CA MET A 28 1.03 -6.00 -42.59
C MET A 28 0.37 -7.33 -42.93
N ASP A 29 1.06 -8.45 -42.72
CA ASP A 29 0.50 -9.79 -43.00
C ASP A 29 -0.78 -10.04 -42.18
N LEU A 30 -0.76 -9.63 -40.89
CA LEU A 30 -1.92 -9.71 -40.01
C LEU A 30 -3.09 -8.88 -40.54
N MET A 31 -2.80 -7.67 -40.99
CA MET A 31 -3.80 -6.74 -41.48
C MET A 31 -4.43 -7.23 -42.78
N ASP A 32 -3.63 -7.82 -43.67
CA ASP A 32 -4.10 -8.38 -44.92
C ASP A 32 -4.86 -9.69 -44.71
N LEU A 33 -4.47 -10.50 -43.72
CA LEU A 33 -5.21 -11.70 -43.32
C LEU A 33 -6.62 -11.34 -42.83
N ILE A 34 -6.73 -10.31 -41.97
CA ILE A 34 -8.01 -9.82 -41.45
C ILE A 34 -8.87 -9.28 -42.60
N LYS A 35 -8.33 -8.44 -43.49
CA LYS A 35 -9.09 -7.88 -44.63
C LYS A 35 -9.59 -8.95 -45.60
N ASN A 36 -8.84 -10.03 -45.76
CA ASN A 36 -9.19 -11.10 -46.69
C ASN A 36 -10.20 -12.09 -46.11
N CYS A 37 -10.51 -12.01 -44.82
CA CYS A 37 -11.44 -12.93 -44.18
C CYS A 37 -12.88 -12.73 -44.65
N LYS A 38 -13.67 -13.82 -44.60
CA LYS A 38 -15.07 -13.79 -45.03
C LYS A 38 -15.90 -12.81 -44.19
N ARG A 39 -15.67 -12.76 -42.87
CA ARG A 39 -16.39 -11.86 -41.96
C ARG A 39 -16.17 -10.39 -42.31
N PHE A 40 -14.92 -9.99 -42.57
CA PHE A 40 -14.58 -8.62 -42.97
C PHE A 40 -15.15 -8.25 -44.34
N LYS A 41 -15.21 -9.20 -45.28
CA LYS A 41 -15.82 -8.97 -46.61
C LYS A 41 -17.34 -8.86 -46.55
N ASN A 42 -17.98 -9.59 -45.64
CA ASN A 42 -19.42 -9.58 -45.48
C ASN A 42 -19.90 -8.37 -44.68
N ASP A 43 -19.20 -8.05 -43.59
CA ASP A 43 -19.54 -6.97 -42.67
C ASP A 43 -18.27 -6.30 -42.12
N PRO A 44 -17.72 -5.30 -42.84
CA PRO A 44 -16.50 -4.61 -42.44
C PRO A 44 -16.71 -3.69 -41.22
N ASP A 45 -17.95 -3.25 -40.98
CA ASP A 45 -18.31 -2.33 -39.90
C ASP A 45 -18.27 -3.06 -38.56
N SER A 46 -18.88 -4.25 -38.47
CA SER A 46 -18.79 -5.11 -37.28
C SER A 46 -17.34 -5.45 -36.92
N VAL A 47 -16.48 -5.69 -37.92
CA VAL A 47 -15.05 -5.96 -37.65
C VAL A 47 -14.31 -4.70 -37.20
N HIS A 48 -14.69 -3.51 -37.69
CA HIS A 48 -14.14 -2.25 -37.16
C HIS A 48 -14.60 -1.98 -35.73
N GLU A 49 -15.87 -2.25 -35.39
CA GLU A 49 -16.37 -2.12 -34.02
C GLU A 49 -15.64 -3.06 -33.07
N LEU A 50 -15.50 -4.33 -33.44
CA LEU A 50 -14.72 -5.31 -32.68
C LEU A 50 -13.28 -4.83 -32.46
N ALA A 51 -12.64 -4.33 -33.51
CA ALA A 51 -11.28 -3.83 -33.42
C ALA A 51 -11.16 -2.61 -32.50
N ASN A 52 -12.10 -1.68 -32.58
CA ASN A 52 -12.11 -0.51 -31.70
C ASN A 52 -12.31 -0.93 -30.25
N LEU A 53 -13.22 -1.87 -29.98
CA LEU A 53 -13.47 -2.40 -28.64
C LEU A 53 -12.20 -3.01 -28.03
N ILE A 54 -11.48 -3.83 -28.80
CA ILE A 54 -10.22 -4.44 -28.36
C ILE A 54 -9.14 -3.37 -28.08
N ILE A 55 -9.01 -2.38 -28.97
CA ILE A 55 -8.02 -1.32 -28.82
C ILE A 55 -8.33 -0.45 -27.59
N ASP A 56 -9.60 -0.14 -27.36
CA ASP A 56 -10.02 0.71 -26.25
C ASP A 56 -9.98 -0.03 -24.92
N GLU A 57 -10.26 -1.32 -24.89
CA GLU A 57 -10.03 -2.18 -23.73
C GLU A 57 -8.55 -2.15 -23.31
N ARG A 58 -7.62 -2.37 -24.25
CA ARG A 58 -6.18 -2.27 -23.96
C ARG A 58 -5.79 -0.90 -23.40
N LYS A 59 -6.27 0.20 -24.00
CA LYS A 59 -5.96 1.55 -23.51
C LYS A 59 -6.48 1.77 -22.10
N MET A 60 -7.66 1.24 -21.78
CA MET A 60 -8.23 1.32 -20.44
C MET A 60 -7.37 0.55 -19.43
N GLU A 61 -6.98 -0.68 -19.76
CA GLU A 61 -6.10 -1.50 -18.92
C GLU A 61 -4.75 -0.83 -18.68
N GLU A 62 -4.10 -0.30 -19.72
CA GLU A 62 -2.83 0.43 -19.61
C GLU A 62 -2.96 1.64 -18.66
N SER A 63 -4.07 2.39 -18.74
CA SER A 63 -4.34 3.52 -17.85
C SER A 63 -4.56 3.09 -16.40
N GLN A 64 -5.31 2.01 -16.18
CA GLN A 64 -5.56 1.47 -14.83
C GLN A 64 -4.27 0.96 -14.19
N GLN A 65 -3.41 0.27 -14.94
CA GLN A 65 -2.11 -0.19 -14.45
C GLN A 65 -1.23 0.99 -14.01
N LEU A 66 -1.19 2.07 -14.80
CA LEU A 66 -0.46 3.29 -14.46
C LEU A 66 -0.99 3.93 -13.17
N GLU A 67 -2.31 3.97 -12.99
CA GLU A 67 -2.94 4.54 -11.79
C GLU A 67 -2.64 3.71 -10.54
N LEU A 68 -2.74 2.37 -10.64
CA LEU A 68 -2.36 1.46 -9.56
C LEU A 68 -0.88 1.60 -9.19
N GLU A 69 0.00 1.77 -10.18
CA GLU A 69 1.43 2.01 -9.95
C GLU A 69 1.66 3.31 -9.18
N LYS A 70 1.00 4.41 -9.56
CA LYS A 70 1.06 5.68 -8.83
C LYS A 70 0.56 5.56 -7.39
N ILE A 71 -0.53 4.83 -7.17
CA ILE A 71 -1.07 4.58 -5.82
C ILE A 71 -0.05 3.79 -5.00
N ARG A 72 0.55 2.75 -5.58
CA ARG A 72 1.57 1.92 -4.92
C ARG A 72 2.82 2.73 -4.58
N GLU A 73 3.24 3.64 -5.45
CA GLU A 73 4.37 4.54 -5.19
C GLU A 73 4.06 5.51 -4.05
N LYS A 74 2.88 6.15 -4.05
CA LYS A 74 2.44 7.01 -2.95
C LYS A 74 2.41 6.27 -1.62
N ALA A 75 1.85 5.06 -1.58
CA ALA A 75 1.80 4.25 -0.37
C ALA A 75 3.19 3.93 0.20
N LYS A 76 4.20 3.73 -0.66
CA LYS A 76 5.59 3.52 -0.21
C LYS A 76 6.18 4.78 0.41
N VAL A 77 5.91 5.95 -0.16
CA VAL A 77 6.37 7.25 0.37
C VAL A 77 5.71 7.54 1.71
N ASP A 78 4.40 7.34 1.83
CA ASP A 78 3.65 7.57 3.07
C ASP A 78 4.17 6.68 4.21
N LEU A 79 4.45 5.40 3.94
CA LEU A 79 5.08 4.48 4.91
C LEU A 79 6.46 4.96 5.36
N GLU A 80 7.27 5.53 4.46
CA GLU A 80 8.58 6.04 4.84
C GLU A 80 8.48 7.33 5.67
N ILE A 81 7.51 8.20 5.36
CA ILE A 81 7.20 9.39 6.18
C ILE A 81 6.79 8.97 7.60
N GLU A 82 5.94 7.96 7.75
CA GLU A 82 5.54 7.45 9.06
C GLU A 82 6.72 6.85 9.84
N ARG A 83 7.63 6.13 9.17
CA ARG A 83 8.85 5.62 9.81
C ARG A 83 9.76 6.73 10.31
N ILE A 84 9.94 7.80 9.54
CA ILE A 84 10.74 8.96 9.97
C ILE A 84 10.07 9.62 11.17
N ARG A 85 8.76 9.86 11.11
CA ARG A 85 8.00 10.43 12.23
C ARG A 85 8.11 9.58 13.51
N ALA A 86 8.03 8.26 13.39
CA ALA A 86 8.20 7.36 14.53
C ALA A 86 9.61 7.45 15.14
N LYS A 87 10.66 7.48 14.31
CA LYS A 87 12.04 7.69 14.78
C LYS A 87 12.23 9.05 15.44
N ASP A 88 11.63 10.11 14.90
CA ASP A 88 11.70 11.45 15.47
C ASP A 88 11.01 11.52 16.84
N ILE A 89 9.91 10.77 17.04
CA ILE A 89 9.26 10.63 18.34
C ILE A 89 10.17 9.91 19.33
N ASP A 90 10.76 8.77 18.96
CA ASP A 90 11.65 8.01 19.84
C ASP A 90 12.88 8.85 20.28
N ASN A 91 13.49 9.60 19.34
CA ASN A 91 14.59 10.51 19.63
C ASN A 91 14.20 11.68 20.58
N ASN A 92 12.96 12.18 20.48
CA ASN A 92 12.45 13.23 21.38
C ASN A 92 12.08 12.68 22.76
N VAL A 93 11.60 11.44 22.85
CA VAL A 93 11.29 10.78 24.13
C VAL A 93 12.58 10.51 24.90
N GLU A 94 13.64 10.01 24.24
CA GLU A 94 14.95 9.80 24.87
C GLU A 94 15.63 11.08 25.36
N THR A 95 15.36 12.23 24.73
CA THR A 95 15.92 13.52 25.18
C THR A 95 15.10 14.19 26.27
N ASN A 96 13.78 13.94 26.34
CA ASN A 96 12.91 14.56 27.36
C ASN A 96 12.81 13.76 28.68
N CYS A 97 13.22 12.48 28.71
CA CYS A 97 13.23 11.69 29.94
C CYS A 97 14.49 11.88 30.81
N ASN A 98 15.48 12.65 30.35
CA ASN A 98 16.74 12.87 31.07
C ASN A 98 16.77 14.09 32.00
N ASN A 99 15.73 14.92 32.03
CA ASN A 99 15.81 16.19 32.77
C ASN A 99 15.10 16.26 34.14
N ASP A 100 14.29 15.28 34.56
CA ASP A 100 13.50 15.43 35.81
C ASP A 100 13.58 14.28 36.84
N PHE A 101 14.49 13.31 36.70
CA PHE A 101 14.66 12.28 37.74
C PHE A 101 15.62 12.67 38.88
N SER A 102 16.44 13.71 38.70
CA SER A 102 17.36 14.20 39.73
C SER A 102 16.63 14.82 40.94
N SER A 103 15.44 15.37 40.72
CA SER A 103 14.61 16.01 41.75
C SER A 103 13.94 14.98 42.67
N LEU A 104 13.55 13.81 42.15
CA LEU A 104 12.84 12.79 42.92
C LEU A 104 13.75 12.03 43.92
N ASP A 105 15.03 11.85 43.55
CA ASP A 105 16.01 11.14 44.37
C ASP A 105 16.33 11.90 45.68
N SER A 106 16.17 13.24 45.65
CA SER A 106 16.27 14.12 46.82
C SER A 106 15.06 14.01 47.77
N LEU A 107 13.90 13.58 47.27
CA LEU A 107 12.68 13.39 48.05
C LEU A 107 12.68 12.07 48.84
N ILE A 108 13.36 11.05 48.29
CA ILE A 108 13.38 9.68 48.83
C ILE A 108 14.53 9.50 49.84
N LYS A 109 15.67 10.16 49.65
CA LYS A 109 16.83 10.07 50.55
C LYS A 109 16.77 11.10 51.69
N ARG A 110 15.79 10.99 52.60
CA ARG A 110 15.94 11.63 53.92
C ARG A 110 16.80 10.75 54.84
N LYS A 111 17.61 11.40 55.67
CA LYS A 111 18.62 10.85 56.59
C LYS A 111 18.05 10.02 57.76
N ASP A 112 16.78 9.63 57.73
CA ASP A 112 16.12 8.86 58.77
C ASP A 112 15.97 7.37 58.38
N SER A 113 16.27 6.45 59.29
CA SER A 113 16.10 4.99 59.09
C SER A 113 14.62 4.55 59.09
N LYS A 114 13.69 5.43 58.73
CA LYS A 114 12.24 5.20 58.79
C LYS A 114 11.72 4.80 57.41
N ILE A 115 11.11 3.62 57.32
CA ILE A 115 10.42 3.17 56.10
C ILE A 115 9.06 3.86 56.04
N ARG A 116 8.83 4.64 54.99
CA ARG A 116 7.53 5.27 54.72
C ARG A 116 6.71 4.35 53.81
N VAL A 117 5.47 4.10 54.22
CA VAL A 117 4.51 3.29 53.47
C VAL A 117 3.35 4.17 53.00
N VAL A 118 2.89 3.94 51.77
CA VAL A 118 1.64 4.47 51.24
C VAL A 118 0.57 3.41 51.34
N GLU A 119 -0.64 3.86 51.66
CA GLU A 119 -1.83 3.03 51.69
C GLU A 119 -2.52 3.14 50.33
N VAL A 120 -2.63 2.01 49.63
CA VAL A 120 -3.24 1.92 48.30
C VAL A 120 -4.55 1.17 48.44
N LYS A 121 -5.65 1.82 48.10
CA LYS A 121 -6.98 1.22 48.06
C LYS A 121 -7.28 0.74 46.64
N THR A 122 -7.55 -0.55 46.51
CA THR A 122 -7.92 -1.23 45.25
C THR A 122 -9.31 -1.82 45.37
N THR A 123 -9.85 -2.35 44.27
CA THR A 123 -11.10 -3.12 44.25
C THR A 123 -11.03 -4.37 45.13
N GLU A 124 -9.83 -4.92 45.35
CA GLU A 124 -9.58 -6.12 46.15
C GLU A 124 -9.28 -5.82 47.64
N GLY A 125 -9.07 -4.55 48.00
CA GLY A 125 -8.81 -4.14 49.38
C GLY A 125 -7.73 -3.08 49.54
N ILE A 126 -7.32 -2.87 50.78
CA ILE A 126 -6.36 -1.84 51.18
C ILE A 126 -5.00 -2.48 51.46
N PHE A 127 -3.96 -1.99 50.77
CA PHE A 127 -2.60 -2.52 50.85
C PHE A 127 -1.60 -1.44 51.25
N LYS A 128 -0.70 -1.75 52.19
CA LYS A 128 0.41 -0.85 52.56
C LYS A 128 1.66 -1.22 51.75
N ARG A 129 2.22 -0.26 51.03
CA ARG A 129 3.38 -0.46 50.14
C ARG A 129 4.50 0.52 50.50
N PRO A 130 5.77 0.06 50.61
CA PRO A 130 6.89 0.96 50.86
C PRO A 130 7.13 1.86 49.64
N ILE A 131 7.33 3.16 49.88
CA ILE A 131 7.55 4.17 48.82
C ILE A 131 8.82 3.88 47.99
N SER A 132 9.73 3.03 48.50
CA SER A 132 10.98 2.67 47.83
C SER A 132 10.83 1.74 46.61
N LYS A 133 9.65 1.15 46.37
CA LYS A 133 9.42 0.27 45.22
C LYS A 133 8.31 0.84 44.34
N LEU A 134 8.69 1.71 43.40
CA LEU A 134 7.83 2.09 42.28
C LEU A 134 7.51 0.83 41.47
N CYS A 135 6.24 0.43 41.45
CA CYS A 135 5.74 -0.63 40.57
C CYS A 135 4.75 0.04 39.62
N ILE A 136 4.94 -0.14 38.30
CA ILE A 136 3.96 0.29 37.30
C ILE A 136 2.70 -0.53 37.54
N LEU A 137 1.59 0.12 37.90
CA LEU A 137 0.31 -0.54 38.02
C LEU A 137 -0.22 -0.86 36.62
N PRO A 138 -0.75 -2.07 36.36
CA PRO A 138 -1.51 -2.31 35.15
C PRO A 138 -2.75 -1.42 35.21
N ILE A 139 -2.82 -0.46 34.28
CA ILE A 139 -4.05 0.30 34.03
C ILE A 139 -4.78 -0.52 32.97
N ASP A 140 -5.93 -1.10 33.32
CA ASP A 140 -6.83 -1.68 32.34
C ASP A 140 -7.40 -0.53 31.50
N THR A 141 -6.99 -0.46 30.23
CA THR A 141 -7.59 0.40 29.18
C THR A 141 -8.65 -0.35 28.40
#